data_AF-A0A2E8HDE6-F1
#
_entry.id   AF-A0A2E8HDE6-F1
#
_cell.length_a   1.000
_cell.length_b   1.000
_cell.length_c   1.000
_cell.angle_alpha   90.00
_cell.angle_beta   90.00
_cell.angle_gamma   90.00
#
_symmetry.space_group_name_H-M   'P 1'
#
loop_
_entity.id
_entity.type
_entity.pdbx_description
1 polymer ?
#
loop_
_entity_poly.entity_id
_entity_poly.type
_entity_poly.pdbx_seq_one_letter_code
_entity_poly.pdbx_strand_id
1 'polypeptide(L)'
;MSDFDGSFGAIISNLFKDNGTKAAYLPCVLASALIFSYTSADLVLNQTDLVDYVKTEKTWNIVFENNVVDDNGDNLTFEFDDIWADGDVKVIDFFLDDISVDDGHFVGYIDVKVIPEECNGRTGSEGRCENGIWISDGGEWECDSISATLLGDNSTLTGQWFDSGNTLSGSDSDCEPIYLRIVTYPNYNLHQSFNQTAVNEYQALSPWTVEGWGDGVVSVQINLDVNTYGGFGPADDSEEITILVSVHQFNPTASLVSEQ
;
A
#
# COMPACT_ATOMS: atom_id res chain seq x y z
N MET A 1 -40.81 -54.44 -9.01
CA MET A 1 -39.42 -53.97 -8.88
C MET A 1 -39.54 -52.59 -8.25
N SER A 2 -39.27 -52.44 -6.95
CA SER A 2 -39.38 -51.13 -6.29
C SER A 2 -38.20 -50.28 -6.72
N ASP A 3 -38.46 -49.12 -7.31
CA ASP A 3 -37.43 -48.20 -7.77
C ASP A 3 -36.51 -47.80 -6.62
N PHE A 4 -35.21 -47.84 -6.89
CA PHE A 4 -34.19 -47.37 -5.98
C PHE A 4 -34.14 -45.84 -6.03
N ASP A 5 -34.68 -45.20 -5.00
CA ASP A 5 -34.83 -43.74 -4.89
C ASP A 5 -33.49 -42.99 -4.62
N GLY A 6 -32.35 -43.70 -4.52
CA GLY A 6 -31.03 -43.07 -4.40
C GLY A 6 -30.78 -42.30 -3.09
N SER A 7 -31.75 -42.25 -2.17
CA SER A 7 -31.57 -41.59 -0.87
C SER A 7 -30.49 -42.29 -0.03
N PHE A 8 -29.79 -41.52 0.80
CA PHE A 8 -28.69 -42.03 1.64
C PHE A 8 -29.14 -43.20 2.53
N GLY A 9 -30.37 -43.14 3.06
CA GLY A 9 -30.97 -44.23 3.82
C GLY A 9 -31.25 -45.49 2.97
N ALA A 10 -31.69 -45.33 1.72
CA ALA A 10 -31.91 -46.45 0.81
C ALA A 10 -30.58 -47.10 0.34
N ILE A 11 -29.54 -46.29 0.14
CA ILE A 11 -28.17 -46.75 -0.16
C ILE A 11 -27.64 -47.61 1.00
N ILE A 12 -27.67 -47.08 2.22
CA ILE A 12 -27.19 -47.81 3.42
C ILE A 12 -28.03 -49.07 3.66
N SER A 13 -29.36 -48.98 3.55
CA SER A 13 -30.25 -50.13 3.72
C SER A 13 -29.96 -51.26 2.72
N ASN A 14 -29.70 -50.94 1.46
CA ASN A 14 -29.35 -51.94 0.44
C ASN A 14 -27.95 -52.55 0.66
N LEU A 15 -26.98 -51.75 1.11
CA LEU A 15 -25.63 -52.22 1.49
C LEU A 15 -25.65 -53.26 2.60
N PHE A 16 -26.60 -53.14 3.54
CA PHE A 16 -26.80 -54.09 4.63
C PHE A 16 -27.98 -55.06 4.42
N LYS A 17 -28.42 -55.29 3.17
CA LYS A 17 -29.55 -56.21 2.90
C LYS A 17 -29.10 -57.60 2.50
N ASP A 18 -28.13 -57.70 1.58
CA ASP A 18 -27.62 -58.97 1.07
C ASP A 18 -26.43 -59.51 1.89
N ASN A 19 -26.40 -60.82 2.13
CA ASN A 19 -25.35 -61.47 2.91
C ASN A 19 -23.99 -61.46 2.19
N GLY A 20 -23.98 -61.50 0.86
CA GLY A 20 -22.75 -61.35 0.06
C GLY A 20 -22.14 -59.96 0.17
N THR A 21 -22.97 -58.92 0.04
CA THR A 21 -22.55 -57.51 0.19
C THR A 21 -22.14 -57.16 1.62
N LYS A 22 -22.84 -57.69 2.65
CA LYS A 22 -22.45 -57.54 4.06
C LYS A 22 -21.06 -58.08 4.35
N ALA A 23 -20.74 -59.27 3.82
CA ALA A 23 -19.45 -59.92 4.07
C ALA A 23 -18.28 -59.14 3.46
N ALA A 24 -18.51 -58.40 2.38
CA ALA A 24 -17.48 -57.57 1.74
C ALA A 24 -17.38 -56.14 2.34
N TYR A 25 -18.51 -55.51 2.67
CA TYR A 25 -18.53 -54.10 3.09
C TYR A 25 -18.31 -53.89 4.58
N LEU A 26 -18.84 -54.77 5.43
CA LEU A 26 -18.73 -54.65 6.89
C LEU A 26 -17.25 -54.62 7.36
N PRO A 27 -16.33 -55.45 6.83
CA PRO A 27 -14.92 -55.36 7.17
C PRO A 27 -14.29 -54.04 6.76
N CYS A 28 -14.65 -53.47 5.61
CA CYS A 28 -14.14 -52.18 5.15
C CYS A 28 -14.58 -51.04 6.07
N VAL A 29 -15.87 -50.99 6.45
CA VAL A 29 -16.37 -49.98 7.39
C VAL A 29 -15.71 -50.11 8.75
N LEU A 30 -15.55 -51.33 9.26
CA LEU A 30 -14.88 -51.58 10.53
C LEU A 30 -13.39 -51.21 10.46
N ALA A 31 -12.71 -51.53 9.37
CA ALA A 31 -11.31 -51.15 9.15
C ALA A 31 -11.15 -49.63 9.07
N SER A 32 -12.02 -48.93 8.32
CA SER A 32 -12.02 -47.47 8.26
C SER A 32 -12.30 -46.86 9.63
N ALA A 33 -13.30 -47.36 10.36
CA ALA A 33 -13.61 -46.88 11.70
C ALA A 33 -12.45 -47.11 12.67
N LEU A 34 -11.77 -48.25 12.58
CA LEU A 34 -10.58 -48.56 13.38
C LEU A 34 -9.41 -47.64 13.04
N ILE A 35 -9.14 -47.42 11.75
CA ILE A 35 -8.07 -46.52 11.29
C ILE A 35 -8.36 -45.10 11.76
N PHE A 36 -9.55 -44.56 11.49
CA PHE A 36 -9.92 -43.21 11.93
C PHE A 36 -9.86 -43.07 13.44
N SER A 37 -10.42 -44.03 14.19
CA SER A 37 -10.39 -43.99 15.66
C SER A 37 -8.97 -44.04 16.18
N TYR A 38 -8.10 -44.88 15.59
CA TYR A 38 -6.70 -44.97 15.98
C TYR A 38 -5.95 -43.68 15.67
N THR A 39 -6.10 -43.11 14.46
CA THR A 39 -5.44 -41.86 14.08
C THR A 39 -5.93 -40.67 14.91
N SER A 40 -7.23 -40.62 15.22
CA SER A 40 -7.79 -39.57 16.08
C SER A 40 -7.33 -39.73 17.53
N ALA A 41 -7.27 -40.96 18.04
CA ALA A 41 -6.75 -41.23 19.38
C ALA A 41 -5.25 -40.93 19.50
N ASP A 42 -4.44 -41.30 18.51
CA ASP A 42 -3.01 -40.99 18.46
C ASP A 42 -2.78 -39.47 18.40
N LEU A 43 -3.56 -38.74 17.60
CA LEU A 43 -3.51 -37.28 17.55
C LEU A 43 -3.86 -36.64 18.91
N VAL A 44 -4.93 -37.12 19.57
CA VAL A 44 -5.43 -36.53 20.82
C VAL A 44 -4.61 -36.93 22.05
N LEU A 45 -4.09 -38.15 22.11
CA LEU A 45 -3.40 -38.69 23.29
C LEU A 45 -1.89 -38.56 23.21
N ASN A 46 -1.32 -38.59 22.01
CA ASN A 46 0.13 -38.74 21.81
C ASN A 46 0.75 -37.52 21.12
N GLN A 47 -0.08 -36.65 20.51
CA GLN A 47 0.37 -35.45 19.81
C GLN A 47 -0.22 -34.15 20.38
N THR A 48 -0.60 -34.14 21.67
CA THR A 48 -1.06 -32.92 22.35
C THR A 48 -0.08 -31.77 22.19
N ASP A 49 1.22 -32.04 22.27
CA ASP A 49 2.27 -31.03 22.12
C ASP A 49 2.30 -30.43 20.71
N LEU A 50 2.00 -31.21 19.68
CA LEU A 50 1.90 -30.70 18.30
C LEU A 50 0.61 -29.90 18.11
N VAL A 51 -0.51 -30.36 18.67
CA VAL A 51 -1.78 -29.64 18.62
C VAL A 51 -1.69 -28.31 19.37
N ASP A 52 -1.03 -28.30 20.53
CA ASP A 52 -0.79 -27.10 21.32
C ASP A 52 0.21 -26.19 20.62
N TYR A 53 1.32 -26.70 20.07
CA TYR A 53 2.28 -25.91 19.30
C TYR A 53 1.69 -25.28 18.03
N VAL A 54 0.76 -25.96 17.37
CA VAL A 54 0.06 -25.45 16.17
C VAL A 54 -1.05 -24.48 16.54
N LYS A 55 -1.56 -24.48 17.78
CA LYS A 55 -2.59 -23.53 18.24
C LYS A 55 -2.01 -22.36 19.04
N THR A 56 -0.79 -22.50 19.53
CA THR A 56 -0.13 -21.46 20.33
C THR A 56 0.26 -20.32 19.42
N GLU A 57 -0.14 -19.13 19.85
CA GLU A 57 0.26 -17.86 19.30
C GLU A 57 1.78 -17.68 19.41
N LYS A 58 2.42 -17.40 18.28
CA LYS A 58 3.87 -17.18 18.18
C LYS A 58 4.13 -15.73 17.80
N THR A 59 5.32 -15.25 18.15
CA THR A 59 5.77 -13.93 17.73
C THR A 59 6.43 -14.01 16.35
N TRP A 60 5.92 -13.23 15.41
CA TRP A 60 6.42 -13.08 14.06
C TRP A 60 6.97 -11.67 13.90
N ASN A 61 8.14 -11.55 13.28
CA ASN A 61 8.70 -10.28 12.86
C ASN A 61 8.33 -10.06 11.39
N ILE A 62 7.50 -9.05 11.14
CA ILE A 62 7.07 -8.64 9.81
C ILE A 62 8.06 -7.62 9.28
N VAL A 63 8.62 -7.87 8.10
CA VAL A 63 9.57 -6.99 7.41
C VAL A 63 8.98 -6.62 6.07
N PHE A 64 9.12 -5.36 5.69
CA PHE A 64 8.66 -4.84 4.42
C PHE A 64 9.86 -4.58 3.50
N GLU A 65 9.89 -5.21 2.34
CA GLU A 65 10.74 -4.76 1.23
C GLU A 65 9.97 -3.66 0.49
N ASN A 66 10.59 -2.50 0.24
CA ASN A 66 9.88 -1.34 -0.29
C ASN A 66 10.60 -0.80 -1.51
N ASN A 67 9.84 -0.50 -2.55
CA ASN A 67 10.33 0.01 -3.82
C ASN A 67 9.36 1.07 -4.34
N VAL A 68 9.82 1.93 -5.24
CA VAL A 68 8.92 2.84 -5.99
C VAL A 68 8.42 2.10 -7.22
N VAL A 69 7.16 2.32 -7.60
CA VAL A 69 6.66 1.85 -8.89
C VAL A 69 7.20 2.78 -9.97
N ASP A 70 8.05 2.23 -10.83
CA ASP A 70 8.83 2.96 -11.82
C ASP A 70 9.00 2.11 -13.09
N ASP A 71 8.39 2.58 -14.18
CA ASP A 71 8.44 1.93 -15.50
C ASP A 71 9.58 2.45 -16.38
N ASN A 72 10.18 3.61 -16.06
CA ASN A 72 11.09 4.33 -16.94
C ASN A 72 12.53 4.49 -16.37
N GLY A 73 12.74 4.10 -15.11
CA GLY A 73 14.01 4.17 -14.39
C GLY A 73 14.29 5.49 -13.67
N ASP A 74 13.32 6.40 -13.55
CA ASP A 74 13.46 7.71 -12.89
C ASP A 74 13.13 7.70 -11.39
N ASN A 75 12.69 6.56 -10.86
CA ASN A 75 12.24 6.35 -9.49
C ASN A 75 11.02 7.22 -9.10
N LEU A 76 10.16 7.51 -10.08
CA LEU A 76 8.88 8.21 -9.98
C LEU A 76 7.82 7.42 -10.75
N THR A 77 6.56 7.78 -10.53
CA THR A 77 5.43 7.19 -11.24
C THR A 77 4.80 8.16 -12.23
N PHE A 78 4.71 9.44 -11.86
CA PHE A 78 4.26 10.51 -12.75
C PHE A 78 5.06 11.78 -12.58
N GLU A 79 5.20 12.51 -13.68
CA GLU A 79 5.76 13.85 -13.75
C GLU A 79 4.77 14.72 -14.53
N PHE A 80 4.46 15.89 -14.00
CA PHE A 80 3.64 16.91 -14.64
C PHE A 80 4.34 18.26 -14.55
N ASP A 81 4.38 18.99 -15.65
CA ASP A 81 5.03 20.29 -15.74
C ASP A 81 4.14 21.25 -16.56
N ASP A 82 3.94 22.48 -16.07
CA ASP A 82 3.14 23.51 -16.73
C ASP A 82 3.47 24.91 -16.19
N ILE A 83 3.15 25.94 -16.97
CA ILE A 83 3.36 27.36 -16.63
C ILE A 83 2.03 28.01 -16.21
N TRP A 84 2.04 28.71 -15.08
CA TRP A 84 0.85 29.18 -14.37
C TRP A 84 0.93 30.68 -14.16
N ALA A 85 -0.19 31.39 -14.29
CA ALA A 85 -0.23 32.84 -14.10
C ALA A 85 -0.52 33.20 -12.64
N ASP A 86 -0.29 34.48 -12.28
CA ASP A 86 -0.65 35.01 -10.96
C ASP A 86 -2.13 34.74 -10.58
N GLY A 87 -2.33 34.25 -9.35
CA GLY A 87 -3.63 33.91 -8.79
C GLY A 87 -4.26 32.63 -9.36
N ASP A 88 -3.53 31.85 -10.16
CA ASP A 88 -4.02 30.59 -10.69
C ASP A 88 -4.26 29.57 -9.57
N VAL A 89 -5.38 28.87 -9.72
CA VAL A 89 -5.72 27.71 -8.91
C VAL A 89 -6.06 26.59 -9.87
N LYS A 90 -5.23 25.55 -9.90
CA LYS A 90 -5.49 24.35 -10.71
C LYS A 90 -5.54 23.11 -9.82
N VAL A 91 -6.37 22.17 -10.24
CA VAL A 91 -6.45 20.82 -9.67
C VAL A 91 -5.96 19.85 -10.73
N ILE A 92 -4.93 19.09 -10.40
CA ILE A 92 -4.32 18.10 -11.27
C ILE A 92 -4.67 16.71 -10.74
N ASP A 93 -5.24 15.88 -11.60
CA ASP A 93 -5.69 14.52 -11.29
C ASP A 93 -4.67 13.51 -11.85
N PHE A 94 -4.10 12.70 -10.96
CA PHE A 94 -3.19 11.60 -11.30
C PHE A 94 -3.94 10.28 -11.17
N PHE A 95 -4.13 9.59 -12.29
CA PHE A 95 -4.85 8.32 -12.37
C PHE A 95 -3.89 7.17 -12.04
N LEU A 96 -4.06 6.54 -10.89
CA LEU A 96 -3.20 5.45 -10.44
C LEU A 96 -3.65 4.08 -10.96
N ASP A 97 -4.82 4.01 -11.61
CA ASP A 97 -5.41 2.77 -12.12
C ASP A 97 -4.54 2.07 -13.18
N ASP A 98 -3.68 2.82 -13.88
CA ASP A 98 -2.79 2.30 -14.91
C ASP A 98 -1.42 1.87 -14.37
N ILE A 99 -1.17 2.03 -13.06
CA ILE A 99 0.10 1.65 -12.44
C ILE A 99 0.21 0.13 -12.29
N SER A 100 1.29 -0.42 -12.83
CA SER A 100 1.66 -1.83 -12.69
C SER A 100 2.36 -2.10 -11.35
N VAL A 101 1.61 -2.42 -10.29
CA VAL A 101 2.17 -2.93 -9.03
C VAL A 101 2.63 -4.38 -9.23
N ASP A 102 3.83 -4.70 -8.75
CA ASP A 102 4.41 -6.04 -8.91
C ASP A 102 3.61 -7.11 -8.15
N ASP A 103 3.61 -8.35 -8.67
CA ASP A 103 2.98 -9.49 -7.99
C ASP A 103 3.49 -9.63 -6.55
N GLY A 104 2.56 -9.69 -5.59
CA GLY A 104 2.87 -9.79 -4.16
C GLY A 104 3.29 -8.49 -3.48
N HIS A 105 3.21 -7.36 -4.19
CA HIS A 105 3.41 -6.02 -3.63
C HIS A 105 2.07 -5.29 -3.44
N PHE A 106 2.08 -4.30 -2.54
CA PHE A 106 0.92 -3.50 -2.18
C PHE A 106 1.34 -2.03 -2.03
N VAL A 107 0.46 -1.09 -2.34
CA VAL A 107 0.78 0.35 -2.23
C VAL A 107 0.73 0.78 -0.76
N GLY A 108 1.87 1.20 -0.21
CA GLY A 108 2.02 1.62 1.18
C GLY A 108 1.65 3.08 1.42
N TYR A 109 2.21 3.96 0.59
CA TYR A 109 1.97 5.40 0.62
C TYR A 109 2.35 6.02 -0.72
N ILE A 110 1.90 7.26 -0.92
CA ILE A 110 2.16 8.06 -2.11
C ILE A 110 2.77 9.38 -1.66
N ASP A 111 3.89 9.72 -2.27
CA ASP A 111 4.56 11.01 -2.10
C ASP A 111 4.29 11.90 -3.30
N VAL A 112 4.01 13.17 -3.03
CA VAL A 112 3.87 14.21 -4.04
C VAL A 112 4.87 15.32 -3.70
N LYS A 113 5.75 15.63 -4.65
CA LYS A 113 6.71 16.73 -4.54
C LYS A 113 6.33 17.80 -5.54
N VAL A 114 6.06 19.00 -5.04
CA VAL A 114 5.79 20.20 -5.86
C VAL A 114 7.05 21.05 -5.85
N ILE A 115 7.57 21.35 -7.03
CA ILE A 115 8.85 22.04 -7.20
C ILE A 115 8.58 23.35 -7.97
N PRO A 116 8.87 24.52 -7.37
CA PRO A 116 8.87 25.80 -8.08
C PRO A 116 9.98 25.88 -9.14
N GLU A 117 9.83 26.78 -10.11
CA GLU A 117 10.85 27.16 -11.09
C GLU A 117 12.05 27.76 -10.36
N GLU A 118 11.75 28.68 -9.45
CA GLU A 118 12.74 29.40 -8.67
C GLU A 118 13.26 28.57 -7.51
N CYS A 119 14.51 28.82 -7.10
CA CYS A 119 15.01 28.23 -5.86
C CYS A 119 15.91 29.17 -5.05
N ASN A 120 15.71 29.16 -3.73
CA ASN A 120 16.53 29.91 -2.80
C ASN A 120 17.63 29.02 -2.24
N GLY A 121 18.84 29.51 -2.37
CA GLY A 121 20.01 28.77 -1.98
C GLY A 121 20.35 28.81 -0.52
N ARG A 122 20.43 27.66 0.14
CA ARG A 122 21.30 27.54 1.30
C ARG A 122 22.76 27.73 0.88
N THR A 123 23.52 28.57 1.59
CA THR A 123 24.96 28.79 1.33
C THR A 123 25.69 27.45 1.19
N GLY A 124 26.38 27.23 0.06
CA GLY A 124 27.01 25.95 -0.30
C GLY A 124 26.20 25.05 -1.25
N SER A 125 25.00 25.47 -1.66
CA SER A 125 24.13 24.77 -2.62
C SER A 125 24.05 25.48 -3.97
N GLU A 126 24.89 26.49 -4.22
CA GLU A 126 24.85 27.37 -5.39
C GLU A 126 24.79 26.60 -6.73
N GLY A 127 23.82 26.97 -7.58
CA GLY A 127 23.61 26.34 -8.90
C GLY A 127 22.91 24.98 -8.87
N ARG A 128 22.19 24.66 -7.79
CA ARG A 128 21.41 23.42 -7.64
C ARG A 128 19.90 23.71 -7.55
N CYS A 129 19.33 24.40 -8.53
CA CYS A 129 17.88 24.36 -8.72
C CYS A 129 17.54 23.09 -9.50
N GLU A 130 16.56 22.34 -9.02
CA GLU A 130 16.05 21.18 -9.75
C GLU A 130 15.31 21.62 -11.03
N ASN A 131 14.63 22.77 -10.98
CA ASN A 131 13.72 23.22 -12.04
C ASN A 131 14.03 24.57 -12.69
N GLY A 132 15.00 25.35 -12.20
CA GLY A 132 15.18 26.67 -12.81
C GLY A 132 16.20 27.59 -12.17
N ILE A 133 15.73 28.76 -11.75
CA ILE A 133 16.55 29.96 -11.59
C ILE A 133 17.04 30.10 -10.14
N TRP A 134 18.36 30.19 -9.99
CA TRP A 134 19.00 30.39 -8.69
C TRP A 134 19.02 31.87 -8.30
N ILE A 135 18.25 32.25 -7.27
CA ILE A 135 18.03 33.67 -6.92
C ILE A 135 19.32 34.38 -6.44
N SER A 136 20.29 33.64 -5.87
CA SER A 136 21.50 34.26 -5.29
C SER A 136 22.53 34.79 -6.29
N ASP A 137 22.30 34.68 -7.61
CA ASP A 137 23.17 35.22 -8.67
C ASP A 137 22.92 36.71 -8.99
N GLY A 138 22.17 37.42 -8.14
CA GLY A 138 21.89 38.85 -8.27
C GLY A 138 20.45 39.17 -8.68
N GLY A 139 19.50 38.26 -8.44
CA GLY A 139 18.08 38.54 -8.61
C GLY A 139 17.57 39.47 -7.50
N GLU A 140 17.02 40.62 -7.88
CA GLU A 140 16.22 41.48 -7.00
C GLU A 140 14.80 40.94 -6.73
N TRP A 141 14.57 39.63 -6.91
CA TRP A 141 13.24 39.00 -7.00
C TRP A 141 12.88 38.34 -5.65
N GLU A 142 11.62 38.50 -5.24
CA GLU A 142 11.05 37.83 -4.08
C GLU A 142 10.44 36.51 -4.55
N CYS A 143 10.63 35.43 -3.78
CA CYS A 143 10.03 34.12 -4.10
C CYS A 143 8.51 34.20 -4.19
N ASP A 144 7.94 33.49 -5.15
CA ASP A 144 6.51 33.28 -5.24
C ASP A 144 5.95 32.47 -4.07
N SER A 145 4.70 32.73 -3.71
CA SER A 145 4.01 31.95 -2.69
C SER A 145 3.19 30.84 -3.33
N ILE A 146 3.54 29.60 -3.00
CA ILE A 146 2.87 28.40 -3.50
C ILE A 146 2.25 27.68 -2.32
N SER A 147 1.02 27.22 -2.51
CA SER A 147 0.37 26.31 -1.57
C SER A 147 -0.16 25.07 -2.31
N ALA A 148 0.04 23.91 -1.71
CA ALA A 148 -0.35 22.63 -2.28
C ALA A 148 -1.22 21.85 -1.29
N THR A 149 -2.25 21.18 -1.77
CA THR A 149 -3.16 20.37 -0.95
C THR A 149 -3.65 19.13 -1.69
N LEU A 150 -3.57 17.97 -1.05
CA LEU A 150 -4.20 16.73 -1.50
C LEU A 150 -5.71 16.78 -1.21
N LEU A 151 -6.53 16.71 -2.25
CA LEU A 151 -7.99 16.80 -2.13
C LEU A 151 -8.62 15.43 -1.93
N GLY A 152 -8.91 15.07 -0.68
CA GLY A 152 -9.53 13.79 -0.33
C GLY A 152 -11.01 13.65 -0.68
N ASP A 153 -11.72 14.75 -0.90
CA ASP A 153 -13.14 14.76 -1.28
C ASP A 153 -13.36 14.68 -2.80
N ASN A 154 -12.40 15.16 -3.59
CA ASN A 154 -12.38 15.02 -5.05
C ASN A 154 -11.65 13.75 -5.52
N SER A 155 -10.84 13.15 -4.66
CA SER A 155 -10.08 11.94 -4.94
C SER A 155 -10.92 10.68 -4.75
N THR A 156 -10.82 9.74 -5.71
CA THR A 156 -11.35 8.37 -5.57
C THR A 156 -10.34 7.42 -4.91
N LEU A 157 -9.20 7.94 -4.44
CA LEU A 157 -8.12 7.15 -3.87
C LEU A 157 -8.58 6.42 -2.61
N THR A 158 -8.38 5.11 -2.63
CA THR A 158 -8.56 4.26 -1.45
C THR A 158 -7.33 4.39 -0.54
N GLY A 159 -7.35 5.35 0.38
CA GLY A 159 -6.24 5.63 1.29
C GLY A 159 -6.65 6.01 2.72
N GLN A 160 -5.68 6.12 3.62
CA GLN A 160 -5.88 6.45 5.03
C GLN A 160 -5.88 7.97 5.25
N TRP A 161 -6.88 8.71 4.75
CA TRP A 161 -6.92 10.18 4.80
C TRP A 161 -6.79 10.81 6.21
N PHE A 162 -7.10 10.07 7.27
CA PHE A 162 -7.03 10.54 8.65
C PHE A 162 -5.82 10.01 9.43
N ASP A 163 -4.86 9.37 8.75
CA ASP A 163 -3.65 8.86 9.38
C ASP A 163 -2.71 10.00 9.82
N SER A 164 -2.07 9.82 10.97
CA SER A 164 -1.12 10.80 11.52
C SER A 164 0.19 10.91 10.73
N GLY A 165 0.50 9.92 9.89
CA GLY A 165 1.66 9.90 9.00
C GLY A 165 1.46 10.70 7.71
N ASN A 166 0.27 11.27 7.50
CA ASN A 166 -0.02 12.08 6.32
C ASN A 166 0.48 13.51 6.47
N THR A 167 0.93 14.06 5.34
CA THR A 167 1.14 15.49 5.14
C THR A 167 0.28 15.91 3.95
N LEU A 168 -0.96 16.30 4.22
CA LEU A 168 -1.96 16.53 3.15
C LEU A 168 -1.88 17.93 2.54
N SER A 169 -1.26 18.88 3.22
CA SER A 169 -1.14 20.25 2.72
C SER A 169 0.17 20.87 3.17
N GLY A 170 0.70 21.76 2.34
CA GLY A 170 1.90 22.55 2.61
C GLY A 170 1.83 23.87 1.87
N SER A 171 2.65 24.82 2.30
CA SER A 171 2.82 26.10 1.63
C SER A 171 4.25 26.55 1.81
N ASP A 172 4.78 27.20 0.80
CA ASP A 172 6.12 27.77 0.81
C ASP A 172 6.10 29.17 0.16
N SER A 173 7.04 30.00 0.60
CA SER A 173 7.31 31.33 0.04
C SER A 173 8.82 31.64 0.05
N ASP A 174 9.63 30.60 0.19
CA ASP A 174 11.09 30.65 0.25
C ASP A 174 11.71 29.91 -0.95
N CYS A 175 10.91 29.59 -1.98
CA CYS A 175 11.29 28.81 -3.16
C CYS A 175 11.85 27.42 -2.84
N GLU A 176 11.29 26.76 -1.82
CA GLU A 176 11.63 25.40 -1.43
C GLU A 176 10.53 24.41 -1.90
N PRO A 177 10.89 23.18 -2.29
CA PRO A 177 9.90 22.18 -2.67
C PRO A 177 8.92 21.85 -1.55
N ILE A 178 7.64 21.68 -1.90
CA ILE A 178 6.60 21.25 -0.98
C ILE A 178 6.46 19.73 -1.07
N TYR A 179 6.56 19.06 0.08
CA TYR A 179 6.42 17.60 0.19
C TYR A 179 5.09 17.25 0.83
N LEU A 180 4.24 16.57 0.07
CA LEU A 180 2.97 16.00 0.54
C LEU A 180 3.08 14.48 0.57
N ARG A 181 2.33 13.86 1.48
CA ARG A 181 2.29 12.40 1.64
C ARG A 181 0.90 11.96 2.05
N ILE A 182 0.45 10.87 1.44
CA ILE A 182 -0.72 10.12 1.89
C ILE A 182 -0.37 8.64 2.10
N VAL A 183 -0.57 8.15 3.31
CA VAL A 183 -0.53 6.73 3.64
C VAL A 183 -1.78 6.08 3.06
N THR A 184 -1.61 5.04 2.25
CA THR A 184 -2.71 4.32 1.63
C THR A 184 -3.08 3.07 2.42
N TYR A 185 -2.06 2.33 2.88
CA TYR A 185 -2.24 1.04 3.52
C TYR A 185 -2.46 1.15 5.04
N PRO A 186 -3.49 0.52 5.63
CA PRO A 186 -3.76 0.57 7.06
C PRO A 186 -2.59 0.07 7.91
N ASN A 187 -2.27 0.79 8.99
CA ASN A 187 -1.20 0.46 9.95
C ASN A 187 0.21 0.39 9.36
N TYR A 188 0.40 0.76 8.09
CA TYR A 188 1.71 0.80 7.48
C TYR A 188 2.52 1.97 8.05
N ASN A 189 3.51 1.66 8.88
CA ASN A 189 4.34 2.64 9.56
C ASN A 189 5.69 2.80 8.86
N LEU A 190 5.64 3.33 7.64
CA LEU A 190 6.79 3.85 6.90
C LEU A 190 8.07 3.00 7.07
N HIS A 191 8.02 1.74 6.60
CA HIS A 191 9.18 0.84 6.49
C HIS A 191 9.71 0.25 7.80
N GLN A 192 9.00 0.38 8.91
CA GLN A 192 9.42 -0.26 10.16
C GLN A 192 9.01 -1.74 10.18
N SER A 193 9.95 -2.61 10.54
CA SER A 193 9.60 -3.98 10.93
C SER A 193 8.93 -3.95 12.30
N PHE A 194 7.91 -4.76 12.49
CA PHE A 194 7.23 -4.85 13.78
C PHE A 194 6.87 -6.29 14.12
N ASN A 195 6.73 -6.53 15.42
CA ASN A 195 6.38 -7.83 15.94
C ASN A 195 4.86 -7.98 16.03
N GLN A 196 4.34 -9.08 15.50
CA GLN A 196 2.94 -9.46 15.58
C GLN A 196 2.80 -10.86 16.15
N THR A 197 1.77 -11.07 16.95
CA THR A 197 1.44 -12.40 17.45
C THR A 197 0.43 -13.07 16.53
N ALA A 198 0.74 -14.28 16.06
CA ALA A 198 -0.14 -15.07 15.22
C ALA A 198 0.18 -16.58 15.32
N VAL A 199 -0.82 -17.41 15.01
CA VAL A 199 -0.68 -18.88 15.12
C VAL A 199 0.25 -19.44 14.03
N ASN A 200 0.22 -18.83 12.85
CA ASN A 200 1.06 -19.20 11.71
C ASN A 200 1.39 -17.97 10.84
N GLU A 201 2.31 -18.16 9.90
CA GLU A 201 2.80 -17.13 8.98
C GLU A 201 1.67 -16.49 8.16
N TYR A 202 0.75 -17.31 7.64
CA TYR A 202 -0.38 -16.84 6.85
C TYR A 202 -1.27 -15.88 7.64
N GLN A 203 -1.58 -16.20 8.90
CA GLN A 203 -2.34 -15.30 9.76
C GLN A 203 -1.56 -14.03 10.12
N ALA A 204 -0.23 -14.13 10.29
CA ALA A 204 0.62 -12.98 10.53
C ALA A 204 0.63 -12.01 9.33
N LEU A 205 0.65 -12.55 8.10
CA LEU A 205 0.64 -11.76 6.86
C LEU A 205 -0.76 -11.30 6.43
N SER A 206 -1.83 -11.95 6.90
CA SER A 206 -3.20 -11.66 6.46
C SER A 206 -3.63 -10.18 6.51
N PRO A 207 -3.19 -9.33 7.46
CA PRO A 207 -3.52 -7.91 7.44
C PRO A 207 -2.80 -7.12 6.35
N TRP A 208 -1.72 -7.66 5.79
CA TRP A 208 -0.80 -7.03 4.85
C TRP A 208 -0.98 -7.52 3.40
N THR A 209 -1.92 -8.43 3.18
CA THR A 209 -2.22 -8.99 1.86
C THR A 209 -3.62 -8.62 1.37
N VAL A 210 -4.21 -7.57 1.94
CA VAL A 210 -5.49 -7.01 1.49
C VAL A 210 -5.24 -6.11 0.27
N GLU A 211 -5.86 -6.46 -0.85
CA GLU A 211 -5.84 -5.69 -2.10
C GLU A 211 -6.81 -4.49 -2.06
N GLY A 212 -6.65 -3.56 -3.00
CA GLY A 212 -7.55 -2.41 -3.20
C GLY A 212 -7.13 -1.12 -2.50
N TRP A 213 -6.03 -1.13 -1.73
CA TRP A 213 -5.45 0.09 -1.16
C TRP A 213 -4.49 0.75 -2.14
N GLY A 214 -4.58 2.07 -2.27
CA GLY A 214 -3.79 2.85 -3.23
C GLY A 214 -4.38 2.96 -4.63
N ASP A 215 -5.52 2.32 -4.89
CA ASP A 215 -6.22 2.40 -6.17
C ASP A 215 -7.06 3.68 -6.26
N GLY A 216 -7.17 4.26 -7.45
CA GLY A 216 -8.00 5.43 -7.76
C GLY A 216 -7.21 6.65 -8.25
N VAL A 217 -7.74 7.84 -7.99
CA VAL A 217 -7.20 9.10 -8.49
C VAL A 217 -6.67 9.95 -7.35
N VAL A 218 -5.42 10.39 -7.41
CA VAL A 218 -4.86 11.41 -6.50
C VAL A 218 -5.06 12.78 -7.12
N SER A 219 -5.78 13.66 -6.42
CA SER A 219 -6.00 15.04 -6.86
C SER A 219 -5.14 15.99 -6.03
N VAL A 220 -4.31 16.79 -6.70
CA VAL A 220 -3.47 17.82 -6.07
C VAL A 220 -3.99 19.18 -6.50
N GLN A 221 -4.42 20.00 -5.54
CA GLN A 221 -4.71 21.40 -5.77
C GLN A 221 -3.48 22.23 -5.45
N ILE A 222 -3.09 23.09 -6.38
CA ILE A 222 -2.06 24.09 -6.17
C ILE A 222 -2.72 25.48 -6.29
N ASN A 223 -2.40 26.38 -5.37
CA ASN A 223 -2.71 27.80 -5.48
C ASN A 223 -1.40 28.57 -5.52
N LEU A 224 -1.26 29.41 -6.53
CA LEU A 224 -0.08 30.23 -6.79
C LEU A 224 -0.42 31.71 -6.58
N ASP A 225 0.48 32.43 -5.94
CA ASP A 225 0.44 33.89 -5.75
C ASP A 225 1.83 34.41 -6.15
N VAL A 226 1.91 35.04 -7.32
CA VAL A 226 3.18 35.46 -7.94
C VAL A 226 3.56 36.85 -7.42
N ASN A 227 4.77 36.99 -6.92
CA ASN A 227 5.27 38.25 -6.39
C ASN A 227 5.92 39.07 -7.50
N THR A 228 5.19 40.04 -8.06
CA THR A 228 5.78 40.97 -9.01
C THR A 228 6.71 41.97 -8.30
N TYR A 229 7.99 42.01 -8.69
CA TYR A 229 8.94 43.02 -8.21
C TYR A 229 8.45 44.46 -8.47
N GLY A 230 8.32 45.26 -7.41
CA GLY A 230 7.77 46.63 -7.46
C GLY A 230 8.67 47.72 -8.10
N GLY A 231 9.76 47.35 -8.78
CA GLY A 231 10.70 48.29 -9.42
C GLY A 231 10.56 48.37 -10.95
N PHE A 232 11.53 49.02 -11.61
CA PHE A 232 11.58 49.13 -13.08
C PHE A 232 12.25 47.88 -13.68
N GLY A 233 11.48 46.81 -13.85
CA GLY A 233 11.89 45.54 -14.49
C GLY A 233 10.74 44.93 -15.30
N PRO A 234 10.98 43.86 -16.08
CA PRO A 234 9.89 43.03 -16.58
C PRO A 234 9.06 42.52 -15.39
N ALA A 235 7.73 42.53 -15.53
CA ALA A 235 6.86 41.95 -14.52
C ALA A 235 7.06 40.43 -14.53
N ASP A 236 7.25 39.84 -13.35
CA ASP A 236 6.97 38.42 -13.17
C ASP A 236 5.46 38.25 -13.03
N ASP A 237 4.85 37.57 -13.99
CA ASP A 237 3.42 37.27 -13.98
C ASP A 237 3.12 35.78 -14.20
N SER A 238 4.16 34.92 -14.19
CA SER A 238 4.01 33.49 -14.38
C SER A 238 5.13 32.65 -13.76
N GLU A 239 4.79 31.47 -13.24
CA GLU A 239 5.71 30.51 -12.64
C GLU A 239 5.60 29.13 -13.32
N GLU A 240 6.72 28.47 -13.59
CA GLU A 240 6.77 27.06 -14.00
C GLU A 240 6.70 26.13 -12.77
N ILE A 241 5.71 25.23 -12.73
CA ILE A 241 5.52 24.30 -11.61
C ILE A 241 5.65 22.87 -12.11
N THR A 242 6.58 22.12 -11.51
CA THR A 242 6.65 20.67 -11.71
C THR A 242 6.10 19.93 -10.50
N ILE A 243 5.27 18.92 -10.77
CA ILE A 243 4.68 18.02 -9.78
C ILE A 243 5.17 16.61 -10.08
N LEU A 244 5.87 16.02 -9.11
CA LEU A 244 6.35 14.65 -9.16
C LEU A 244 5.52 13.78 -8.21
N VAL A 245 5.06 12.64 -8.68
CA VAL A 245 4.30 11.66 -7.90
C VAL A 245 5.08 10.35 -7.83
N SER A 246 5.37 9.89 -6.63
CA SER A 246 6.04 8.61 -6.36
C SER A 246 5.10 7.69 -5.62
N VAL A 247 4.75 6.56 -6.25
CA VAL A 247 3.95 5.52 -5.61
C VAL A 247 4.87 4.48 -4.99
N HIS A 248 4.83 4.34 -3.67
CA HIS A 248 5.68 3.40 -2.94
C HIS A 248 4.94 2.09 -2.68
N GLN A 249 5.47 1.01 -3.25
CA GLN A 249 4.98 -0.34 -3.02
C GLN A 249 5.81 -1.06 -1.96
N PHE A 250 5.20 -2.02 -1.27
CA PHE A 250 5.86 -2.88 -0.32
C PHE A 250 5.49 -4.35 -0.49
N ASN A 251 6.42 -5.24 -0.18
CA ASN A 251 6.20 -6.68 -0.07
C ASN A 251 6.42 -7.13 1.37
N PRO A 252 5.38 -7.62 2.07
CA PRO A 252 5.48 -8.07 3.45
C PRO A 252 6.02 -9.51 3.54
N THR A 253 7.04 -9.70 4.37
CA THR A 253 7.57 -11.03 4.69
C THR A 253 7.53 -11.26 6.19
N ALA A 254 7.23 -12.49 6.61
CA ALA A 254 7.13 -12.85 8.02
C ALA A 254 8.22 -13.86 8.40
N SER A 255 8.92 -13.58 9.49
CA SER A 255 9.93 -14.47 10.05
C SER A 255 9.60 -14.81 11.50
N LEU A 256 9.66 -16.09 11.85
CA LEU A 256 9.39 -16.52 13.23
C LEU A 256 10.50 -16.00 14.15
N VAL A 257 10.12 -15.24 15.19
CA VAL A 257 11.05 -14.84 16.24
C VAL A 257 11.23 -16.04 17.16
N SER A 258 12.38 -16.72 17.09
CA SER A 258 12.67 -17.82 18.00
C SER A 258 12.82 -17.28 19.43
N GLU A 259 12.04 -17.80 20.36
CA GLU A 259 12.32 -17.63 21.80
C GLU A 259 13.68 -18.29 22.10
N GLN A 260 14.61 -17.51 22.67
CA GLN A 260 15.86 -18.03 23.23
C GLN A 260 15.62 -18.72 24.57
#